data_AF-A0AAJ6E3G3-F1
#
_entry.id   AF-A0AAJ6E3G3-F1
#
_cell.length_a   1.000
_cell.length_b   1.000
_cell.length_c   1.000
_cell.angle_alpha   90.00
_cell.angle_beta   90.00
_cell.angle_gamma   90.00
#
_symmetry.space_group_name_H-M   'P 1'
#
loop_
_entity.id
_entity.type
_entity.pdbx_description
1 polymer ?
#
loop_
_entity_poly.entity_id
_entity_poly.type
_entity_poly.pdbx_seq_one_letter_code
_entity_poly.pdbx_strand_id
1 'polypeptide(L)'
;MRAVYLASDEPAYLDERARVLLAEGREAFRSLELEKTNVLQEEKDVHVFLWRGSQVTAVFGAAAAMVGLPGHVHDLGLTLSETTVETARSTLASLADVASDAARVAGAVQNIAAGKFKDQVPGELAKSLWVRQNVADIDAIPKINLTQKLLFFGC
;
A
#
# COMPACT_ATOMS: atom_id res chain seq x y z
N MET A 1 3.85 11.53 1.83
CA MET A 1 2.51 11.99 1.42
C MET A 1 1.59 12.27 2.60
N ARG A 2 1.35 11.34 3.55
CA ARG A 2 0.42 11.56 4.69
C ARG A 2 0.62 12.88 5.46
N ALA A 3 1.87 13.31 5.67
CA ALA A 3 2.17 14.57 6.37
C ALA A 3 1.52 15.81 5.73
N VAL A 4 1.34 15.84 4.41
CA VAL A 4 0.72 16.97 3.70
C VAL A 4 -0.77 17.11 4.05
N TYR A 5 -1.45 15.99 4.30
CA TYR A 5 -2.85 15.95 4.70
C TYR A 5 -3.05 16.26 6.20
N LEU A 6 -2.04 16.00 7.02
CA LEU A 6 -2.04 16.34 8.45
C LEU A 6 -1.68 17.81 8.72
N ALA A 7 -0.84 18.39 7.85
CA ALA A 7 -0.41 19.76 8.00
C ALA A 7 -1.52 20.76 7.62
N SER A 8 -1.50 21.93 8.27
CA SER A 8 -2.46 23.01 8.04
C SER A 8 -1.90 24.13 7.16
N ASP A 9 -0.60 24.10 6.84
CA ASP A 9 0.03 25.11 5.99
C ASP A 9 -0.34 24.90 4.51
N GLU A 10 -0.35 26.01 3.77
CA GLU A 10 -0.53 26.01 2.33
C GLU A 10 0.82 26.30 1.66
N PRO A 11 1.35 25.35 0.86
CA PRO A 11 2.62 25.57 0.19
C PRO A 11 2.55 26.74 -0.80
N ALA A 12 3.49 27.68 -0.69
CA ALA A 12 3.50 28.91 -1.48
C ALA A 12 3.63 28.69 -3.00
N TYR A 13 4.07 27.51 -3.43
CA TYR A 13 4.21 27.14 -4.83
C TYR A 13 2.88 26.68 -5.48
N LEU A 14 1.80 26.53 -4.72
CA LEU A 14 0.51 26.12 -5.26
C LEU A 14 -0.21 27.30 -5.93
N ASP A 15 -0.68 27.07 -7.15
CA ASP A 15 -1.66 27.91 -7.81
C ASP A 15 -3.05 27.77 -7.17
N GLU A 16 -3.98 28.63 -7.58
CA GLU A 16 -5.33 28.67 -7.00
C GLU A 16 -6.09 27.34 -7.13
N ARG A 17 -5.98 26.66 -8.27
CA ARG A 17 -6.66 25.40 -8.51
C ARG A 17 -6.05 24.29 -7.66
N ALA A 18 -4.74 24.26 -7.51
CA ALA A 18 -4.04 23.30 -6.69
C ALA A 18 -4.34 23.49 -5.19
N ARG A 19 -4.56 24.73 -4.73
CA ARG A 19 -5.02 25.01 -3.36
C ARG A 19 -6.41 24.47 -3.10
N VAL A 20 -7.36 24.69 -4.02
CA VAL A 20 -8.72 24.15 -3.91
C VAL A 20 -8.70 22.62 -3.84
N LEU A 21 -7.96 21.95 -4.74
CA LEU A 21 -7.84 20.49 -4.73
C LEU A 21 -7.20 19.95 -3.45
N LEU A 22 -6.21 20.67 -2.90
CA LEU A 22 -5.59 20.29 -1.63
C LEU A 22 -6.57 20.45 -0.45
N ALA A 23 -7.36 21.53 -0.45
CA ALA A 23 -8.38 21.77 0.58
C ALA A 23 -9.45 20.67 0.56
N GLU A 24 -10.00 20.36 -0.62
CA GLU A 24 -10.96 19.26 -0.82
C GLU A 24 -10.37 17.91 -0.38
N GLY A 25 -9.12 17.63 -0.77
CA GLY A 25 -8.42 16.41 -0.37
C GLY A 25 -8.22 16.31 1.15
N ARG A 26 -7.89 17.41 1.83
CA ARG A 26 -7.77 17.47 3.30
C ARG A 26 -9.12 17.32 3.99
N GLU A 27 -10.19 17.86 3.42
CA GLU A 27 -11.55 17.66 3.90
C GLU A 27 -11.94 16.18 3.82
N ALA A 28 -11.77 15.54 2.65
CA ALA A 28 -12.03 14.12 2.46
C ALA A 28 -11.18 13.23 3.39
N PHE A 29 -9.88 13.56 3.55
CA PHE A 29 -8.99 12.84 4.47
C PHE A 29 -9.52 12.85 5.92
N ARG A 30 -10.06 13.99 6.37
CA ARG A 30 -10.63 14.14 7.71
C ARG A 30 -12.00 13.47 7.83
N SER A 31 -12.87 13.61 6.83
CA SER A 31 -14.20 12.98 6.85
C SER A 31 -14.14 11.46 6.87
N LEU A 32 -13.12 10.89 6.21
CA LEU A 32 -12.84 9.45 6.20
C LEU A 32 -11.99 8.98 7.41
N GLU A 33 -11.68 9.87 8.35
CA GLU A 33 -10.84 9.61 9.53
C GLU A 33 -9.49 8.94 9.21
N LEU A 34 -8.90 9.22 8.04
CA LEU A 34 -7.63 8.62 7.58
C LEU A 34 -6.42 9.09 8.40
N GLU A 35 -6.62 10.03 9.31
CA GLU A 35 -5.67 10.34 10.36
C GLU A 35 -5.51 9.17 11.34
N LYS A 36 -6.60 8.46 11.65
CA LYS A 36 -6.67 7.40 12.66
C LYS A 36 -6.68 6.00 12.06
N THR A 37 -7.24 5.84 10.86
CA THR A 37 -7.28 4.55 10.17
C THR A 37 -6.49 4.57 8.87
N ASN A 38 -5.88 3.43 8.56
CA ASN A 38 -5.20 3.19 7.29
C ASN A 38 -5.99 2.20 6.41
N VAL A 39 -7.17 1.77 6.86
CA VAL A 39 -8.02 0.80 6.18
C VAL A 39 -9.43 1.36 6.13
N LEU A 40 -10.01 1.44 4.93
CA LEU A 40 -11.34 1.96 4.67
C LEU A 40 -12.14 0.90 3.90
N GLN A 41 -13.36 0.64 4.34
CA GLN A 41 -14.31 -0.16 3.57
C GLN A 41 -15.11 0.75 2.64
N GLU A 42 -15.14 0.42 1.35
CA GLU A 42 -16.01 1.05 0.36
C GLU A 42 -16.82 -0.05 -0.33
N GLU A 43 -18.12 -0.12 -0.02
CA GLU A 43 -19.02 -1.16 -0.51
C GLU A 43 -18.48 -2.59 -0.28
N LYS A 44 -18.00 -3.24 -1.36
CA LYS A 44 -17.45 -4.61 -1.37
C LYS A 44 -15.93 -4.65 -1.36
N ASP A 45 -15.28 -3.49 -1.45
CA ASP A 45 -13.84 -3.36 -1.57
C ASP A 45 -13.25 -2.74 -0.30
N VAL A 46 -11.98 -3.05 -0.05
CA VAL A 46 -11.23 -2.52 1.08
C VAL A 46 -10.00 -1.79 0.56
N HIS A 47 -9.93 -0.50 0.87
CA HIS A 47 -8.78 0.34 0.55
C HIS A 47 -7.83 0.35 1.73
N VAL A 48 -6.60 -0.08 1.47
CA VAL A 48 -5.49 -0.08 2.43
C VAL A 48 -4.52 1.03 2.04
N PHE A 49 -4.53 2.12 2.80
CA PHE A 49 -3.63 3.25 2.61
C PHE A 49 -2.31 3.02 3.36
N LEU A 50 -1.26 2.70 2.61
CA LEU A 50 0.08 2.48 3.20
C LEU A 50 0.80 3.81 3.46
N TRP A 51 0.48 4.85 2.70
CA TRP A 51 1.15 6.15 2.74
C TRP A 51 2.67 6.07 2.51
N ARG A 52 3.13 4.99 1.87
CA ARG A 52 4.52 4.76 1.46
C ARG A 52 4.69 5.10 -0.02
N GLY A 53 5.94 5.09 -0.49
CA GLY A 53 6.23 5.27 -1.91
C GLY A 53 5.68 4.11 -2.74
N SER A 54 5.47 4.36 -4.04
CA SER A 54 4.90 3.41 -5.00
C SER A 54 5.63 2.06 -5.04
N GLN A 55 6.96 2.06 -4.86
CA GLN A 55 7.76 0.84 -4.79
C GLN A 55 7.35 -0.06 -3.61
N VAL A 56 7.29 0.49 -2.40
CA VAL A 56 6.86 -0.25 -1.20
C VAL A 56 5.43 -0.78 -1.38
N THR A 57 4.54 0.02 -1.97
CA THR A 57 3.15 -0.38 -2.22
C THR A 57 3.05 -1.52 -3.22
N ALA A 58 3.90 -1.54 -4.27
CA ALA A 58 3.97 -2.64 -5.22
C ALA A 58 4.48 -3.94 -4.58
N VAL A 59 5.53 -3.86 -3.75
CA VAL A 59 6.05 -5.01 -2.99
C VAL A 59 4.97 -5.55 -2.03
N PHE A 60 4.29 -4.65 -1.31
CA PHE A 60 3.21 -5.02 -0.41
C PHE A 60 2.05 -5.69 -1.15
N GLY A 61 1.65 -5.18 -2.32
CA GLY A 61 0.63 -5.80 -3.15
C GLY A 61 1.00 -7.21 -3.62
N ALA A 62 2.27 -7.42 -4.00
CA ALA A 62 2.77 -8.75 -4.37
C ALA A 62 2.72 -9.71 -3.17
N ALA A 63 3.11 -9.26 -1.98
CA ALA A 63 3.02 -10.05 -0.76
C ALA A 63 1.56 -10.35 -0.40
N ALA A 64 0.64 -9.37 -0.53
CA ALA A 64 -0.79 -9.55 -0.26
C ALA A 64 -1.42 -10.61 -1.17
N ALA A 65 -1.04 -10.63 -2.45
CA ALA A 65 -1.48 -11.66 -3.39
C ALA A 65 -1.05 -13.07 -2.96
N MET A 66 0.12 -13.23 -2.31
CA MET A 66 0.60 -14.53 -1.81
C MET A 66 -0.26 -15.10 -0.68
N VAL A 67 -0.90 -14.23 0.10
CA VAL A 67 -1.79 -14.63 1.22
C VAL A 67 -3.26 -14.69 0.78
N GLY A 68 -3.53 -14.64 -0.53
CA GLY A 68 -4.88 -14.75 -1.08
C GLY A 68 -5.68 -13.46 -1.08
N LEU A 69 -5.01 -12.30 -0.97
CA LEU A 69 -5.62 -10.98 -1.08
C LEU A 69 -5.11 -10.25 -2.33
N PRO A 70 -5.53 -10.67 -3.55
CA PRO A 70 -5.21 -9.92 -4.75
C PRO A 70 -5.86 -8.53 -4.69
N GLY A 71 -5.16 -7.53 -5.19
CA GLY A 71 -5.67 -6.16 -5.20
C GLY A 71 -4.97 -5.27 -6.21
N HIS A 72 -5.57 -4.11 -6.44
CA HIS A 72 -5.05 -3.09 -7.34
C HIS A 72 -4.10 -2.17 -6.58
N VAL A 73 -2.83 -2.17 -7.00
CA VAL A 73 -1.78 -1.31 -6.44
C VAL A 73 -1.96 0.11 -6.99
N HIS A 74 -2.04 1.07 -6.09
CA HIS A 74 -2.06 2.50 -6.37
C HIS A 74 -0.85 3.18 -5.71
N ASP A 75 -0.58 4.43 -6.04
CA ASP A 75 0.59 5.14 -5.50
C ASP A 75 0.55 5.30 -3.97
N LEU A 76 -0.65 5.36 -3.38
CA LEU A 76 -0.84 5.61 -1.95
C LEU A 76 -1.24 4.37 -1.15
N GLY A 77 -1.57 3.27 -1.82
CA GLY A 77 -2.17 2.11 -1.17
C GLY A 77 -2.58 0.98 -2.12
N LEU A 78 -3.34 0.04 -1.58
CA LEU A 78 -3.83 -1.15 -2.26
C LEU A 78 -5.35 -1.22 -2.11
N THR A 79 -6.06 -1.49 -3.19
CA THR A 79 -7.50 -1.79 -3.15
C THR A 79 -7.68 -3.29 -3.25
N LEU A 80 -8.22 -3.90 -2.20
CA LEU A 80 -8.55 -5.32 -2.12
C LEU A 80 -10.01 -5.49 -2.55
N SER A 81 -10.24 -6.27 -3.61
CA SER A 81 -11.58 -6.49 -4.14
C SER A 81 -12.34 -7.57 -3.37
N GLU A 82 -13.65 -7.40 -3.22
CA GLU A 82 -14.58 -8.40 -2.66
C GLU A 82 -14.17 -8.93 -1.26
N THR A 83 -13.66 -8.05 -0.40
CA THR A 83 -13.22 -8.42 0.95
C THR A 83 -13.80 -7.50 2.02
N THR A 84 -13.72 -7.92 3.28
CA THR A 84 -14.12 -7.10 4.43
C THR A 84 -12.91 -6.64 5.20
N VAL A 85 -13.04 -5.56 5.96
CA VAL A 85 -11.93 -5.01 6.76
C VAL A 85 -11.40 -6.03 7.75
N GLU A 86 -12.26 -6.86 8.35
CA GLU A 86 -11.88 -7.89 9.31
C GLU A 86 -11.05 -8.99 8.64
N THR A 87 -11.52 -9.48 7.50
CA THR A 87 -10.84 -10.52 6.71
C THR A 87 -9.49 -9.99 6.20
N ALA A 88 -9.49 -8.78 5.63
CA ALA A 88 -8.28 -8.12 5.18
C ALA A 88 -7.27 -7.97 6.33
N ARG A 89 -7.69 -7.46 7.48
CA ARG A 89 -6.80 -7.29 8.65
C ARG A 89 -6.26 -8.61 9.16
N SER A 90 -7.09 -9.64 9.30
CA SER A 90 -6.68 -10.95 9.77
C SER A 90 -5.64 -11.58 8.85
N THR A 91 -5.86 -11.52 7.54
CA THR A 91 -4.96 -12.11 6.55
C THR A 91 -3.69 -11.27 6.38
N LEU A 92 -3.78 -9.94 6.47
CA LEU A 92 -2.61 -9.05 6.44
C LEU A 92 -1.75 -9.16 7.71
N ALA A 93 -2.31 -9.58 8.86
CA ALA A 93 -1.51 -9.86 10.05
C ALA A 93 -0.53 -11.02 9.79
N SER A 94 -0.96 -12.04 9.04
CA SER A 94 -0.12 -13.18 8.63
C SER A 94 0.92 -12.80 7.56
N LEU A 95 0.84 -11.60 6.98
CA LEU A 95 1.76 -11.13 5.96
C LEU A 95 3.18 -10.95 6.50
N ALA A 96 3.32 -10.55 7.75
CA ALA A 96 4.62 -10.35 8.39
C ALA A 96 5.48 -11.62 8.39
N ASP A 97 4.86 -12.78 8.54
CA ASP A 97 5.54 -14.07 8.54
C ASP A 97 5.91 -14.52 7.11
N VAL A 98 5.02 -14.29 6.15
CA VAL A 98 5.18 -14.72 4.74
C VAL A 98 6.14 -13.83 3.96
N ALA A 99 6.17 -12.54 4.26
CA ALA A 99 7.04 -11.57 3.60
C ALA A 99 8.51 -11.67 4.04
N SER A 100 8.87 -12.58 4.95
CA SER A 100 10.26 -12.76 5.40
C SER A 100 11.21 -13.31 4.33
N ASP A 101 10.68 -13.89 3.24
CA ASP A 101 11.46 -14.43 2.13
C ASP A 101 11.28 -13.59 0.85
N ALA A 102 12.28 -12.76 0.55
CA ALA A 102 12.27 -11.90 -0.61
C ALA A 102 12.21 -12.65 -1.96
N ALA A 103 12.80 -13.85 -2.05
CA ALA A 103 12.74 -14.65 -3.27
C ALA A 103 11.33 -15.18 -3.51
N ARG A 104 10.63 -15.53 -2.42
CA ARG A 104 9.23 -15.95 -2.47
C ARG A 104 8.30 -14.82 -2.92
N VAL A 105 8.53 -13.59 -2.41
CA VAL A 105 7.78 -12.40 -2.84
C VAL A 105 8.02 -12.10 -4.32
N ALA A 106 9.27 -12.16 -4.77
CA ALA A 106 9.61 -11.97 -6.18
C ALA A 106 8.87 -12.96 -7.08
N GLY A 107 8.73 -14.22 -6.67
CA GLY A 107 8.01 -15.24 -7.44
C GLY A 107 6.52 -14.94 -7.67
N ALA A 108 5.89 -14.15 -6.80
CA ALA A 108 4.48 -13.77 -6.92
C ALA A 108 4.23 -12.55 -7.82
N VAL A 109 5.28 -11.81 -8.18
CA VAL A 109 5.16 -10.62 -9.04
C VAL A 109 4.97 -11.08 -10.48
N GLN A 110 3.79 -10.81 -11.06
CA GLN A 110 3.48 -11.25 -12.43
C GLN A 110 4.25 -10.50 -13.52
N ASN A 111 4.73 -9.27 -13.25
CA ASN A 111 5.37 -8.38 -14.22
C ASN A 111 6.73 -7.84 -13.74
N ILE A 112 7.64 -8.73 -13.31
CA ILE A 112 8.97 -8.33 -12.80
C ILE A 112 9.81 -7.65 -13.88
N ALA A 113 9.71 -8.13 -15.12
CA ALA A 113 10.39 -7.53 -16.25
C ALA A 113 9.57 -6.33 -16.77
N ALA A 114 9.97 -5.13 -16.35
CA ALA A 114 9.36 -3.88 -16.77
C ALA A 114 10.31 -3.03 -17.64
N GLY A 115 9.74 -2.15 -18.47
CA GLY A 115 10.49 -1.19 -19.27
C GLY A 115 10.87 -1.66 -20.67
N LYS A 116 11.69 -0.84 -21.35
CA LYS A 116 11.99 -0.96 -22.79
C LYS A 116 12.62 -2.29 -23.21
N PHE A 117 13.32 -2.95 -22.29
CA PHE A 117 14.11 -4.16 -22.56
C PHE A 117 13.54 -5.42 -21.92
N LYS A 118 12.26 -5.41 -21.50
CA LYS A 118 11.63 -6.54 -20.79
C LYS A 118 11.78 -7.89 -21.52
N ASP A 119 11.70 -7.87 -22.84
CA ASP A 119 11.76 -9.09 -23.67
C ASP A 119 13.20 -9.62 -23.84
N GLN A 120 14.20 -8.84 -23.43
CA GLN A 120 15.63 -9.15 -23.54
C GLN A 120 16.25 -9.58 -22.21
N VAL A 121 15.53 -9.40 -21.09
CA VAL A 121 16.01 -9.77 -19.76
C VAL A 121 15.49 -11.16 -19.40
N PRO A 122 16.37 -12.16 -19.17
CA PRO A 122 15.95 -13.48 -18.70
C PRO A 122 15.19 -13.38 -17.38
N GLY A 123 14.11 -14.17 -17.23
CA GLY A 123 13.23 -14.08 -16.05
C GLY A 123 13.95 -14.28 -14.71
N GLU A 124 14.93 -15.17 -14.65
CA GLU A 124 15.73 -15.41 -13.44
C GLU A 124 16.63 -14.21 -13.09
N LEU A 125 17.19 -13.54 -14.11
CA LEU A 125 17.95 -12.30 -13.89
C LEU A 125 17.02 -11.19 -13.38
N ALA A 126 15.84 -11.03 -14.00
CA ALA A 126 14.85 -10.03 -13.58
C ALA A 126 14.42 -10.24 -12.11
N LYS A 127 14.12 -11.47 -11.70
CA LYS A 127 13.83 -11.83 -10.30
C LYS A 127 14.98 -11.48 -9.37
N SER A 128 16.21 -11.86 -9.72
CA SER A 128 17.38 -11.60 -8.87
C SER A 128 17.63 -10.11 -8.66
N LEU A 129 17.43 -9.28 -9.69
CA LEU A 129 17.57 -7.82 -9.62
C LEU A 129 16.44 -7.21 -8.80
N TRP A 130 15.22 -7.69 -8.97
CA TRP A 130 14.07 -7.24 -8.19
C TRP A 130 14.25 -7.53 -6.69
N VAL A 131 14.72 -8.74 -6.32
CA VAL A 131 15.04 -9.07 -4.92
C VAL A 131 16.07 -8.10 -4.35
N ARG A 132 17.18 -7.88 -5.07
CA ARG A 132 18.24 -6.96 -4.62
C ARG A 132 17.73 -5.54 -4.43
N GLN A 133 16.82 -5.09 -5.28
CA GLN A 133 16.25 -3.74 -5.23
C GLN A 133 15.24 -3.56 -4.09
N ASN A 134 14.49 -4.62 -3.73
CA ASN A 134 13.34 -4.52 -2.83
C ASN A 134 13.54 -5.17 -1.45
N VAL A 135 14.70 -5.79 -1.18
CA VAL A 135 14.97 -6.45 0.11
C VAL A 135 14.71 -5.55 1.32
N ALA A 136 15.12 -4.29 1.26
CA ALA A 136 14.92 -3.34 2.35
C ALA A 136 13.44 -2.98 2.55
N ASP A 137 12.65 -2.95 1.47
CA ASP A 137 11.21 -2.67 1.52
C ASP A 137 10.44 -3.88 2.04
N ILE A 138 10.87 -5.09 1.69
CA ILE A 138 10.34 -6.36 2.17
C ILE A 138 10.56 -6.48 3.69
N ASP A 139 11.79 -6.20 4.16
CA ASP A 139 12.12 -6.15 5.59
C ASP A 139 11.33 -5.07 6.36
N ALA A 140 10.79 -4.07 5.64
CA ALA A 140 9.97 -3.02 6.22
C ALA A 140 8.49 -3.40 6.31
N ILE A 141 7.99 -4.43 5.60
CA ILE A 141 6.58 -4.84 5.60
C ILE A 141 6.05 -5.14 7.01
N PRO A 142 6.74 -5.93 7.86
CA PRO A 142 6.27 -6.20 9.23
C PRO A 142 6.16 -4.94 10.10
N LYS A 143 6.89 -3.88 9.74
CA LYS A 143 6.89 -2.58 10.45
C LYS A 143 5.82 -1.63 9.94
N ILE A 144 5.14 -1.97 8.84
CA ILE A 144 3.98 -1.22 8.36
C ILE A 144 2.84 -1.49 9.34
N ASN A 145 2.65 -0.55 10.25
CA ASN A 145 1.66 -0.65 11.29
C ASN A 145 0.25 -0.47 10.68
N LEU A 146 -0.35 -1.58 10.23
CA LEU A 146 -1.75 -1.64 9.80
C LEU A 146 -2.70 -1.60 11.01
N THR A 147 -2.14 -1.67 12.22
CA THR A 147 -2.87 -1.66 13.48
C THR A 147 -2.87 -0.25 14.08
N GLN A 148 -3.96 0.49 13.85
CA GLN A 148 -4.37 1.50 14.81
C GLN A 148 -5.81 1.16 15.27
N LYS A 149 -5.91 0.93 16.58
CA LYS A 149 -7.10 0.57 17.35
C LYS A 149 -8.30 1.48 16.98
N LEU A 150 -9.38 0.88 16.49
CA LEU A 150 -10.70 1.23 17.02
C LEU A 150 -11.03 0.17 18.07
N LEU A 151 -10.79 0.51 19.33
CA LEU A 151 -11.63 -0.02 20.40
C LEU A 151 -13.01 0.62 20.18
N PHE A 152 -13.87 -0.05 19.42
CA PHE A 152 -15.31 0.13 19.53
C PHE A 152 -15.90 -1.23 19.90
N PHE A 153 -15.73 -1.56 21.17
CA PHE A 153 -16.57 -2.48 21.91
C PHE A 153 -16.87 -1.79 23.23
N GLY A 154 -18.16 -1.51 23.49
CA GLY A 154 -18.64 -1.08 24.79
C GLY A 154 -19.74 -0.03 24.72
N CYS A 155 -20.98 -0.52 24.72
CA CYS A 155 -22.23 0.05 25.25
C CYS A 155 -22.41 1.57 25.32
#